data_AF-A0A1R2B8H5-F1
#
_entry.id   AF-A0A1R2B8H5-F1
#
_cell.length_a   1.000
_cell.length_b   1.000
_cell.length_c   1.000
_cell.angle_alpha   90.00
_cell.angle_beta   90.00
_cell.angle_gamma   90.00
#
_symmetry.space_group_name_H-M   'P 1'
#
loop_
_entity.id
_entity.type
_entity.pdbx_description
1 polymer ?
#
loop_
_entity_poly.entity_id
_entity_poly.type
_entity_poly.pdbx_seq_one_letter_code
_entity_poly.pdbx_strand_id
1 'polypeptide(L)'
;MSSIKIQIIRAEGEDWNNSALGCYVSLDNELLDVITPLNSQHESNMIKVPSKGNLKLFVKTMGDSSRFLGSILIPLDILPTKGYIWLPLSAQISDTPLTSIPDSVQSPKILLAISNENCQSCIKTSPQLPELLSSEAALRMQELQTQLKEETQSRVTFHQAYLSLMNSSNKQLLNAEARESSMINLLEAKDREIQRLKSIVDKLECSQKTADEEKEKLLQKIEEMKMQDFISVVQRLSEELEETKKLLVGSIKQRDYLCKQLGLEGFKDVDLGSLDSDKVLIELKAEIIKYDEENRNLTGKLAQSEKVKESLTAQVFELQQTAETKSMDTPRDIAIKAANIDSLLGSLGFIGTFKKAINCYYVGDKLVQLAAEENKLYVKFGGEIVTIEEFVSTILSTDETKSSGCSSHKNSSRKNVKISENLNFEKIGKRTFSAFSETKSIKKIPERHLREKSNRELSADQRKLLC
;
A
#
# COMPACT_ATOMS: atom_id res chain seq x y z
N MET A 1 -37.80 59.30 20.56
CA MET A 1 -36.40 58.94 20.90
C MET A 1 -35.69 58.66 19.58
N SER A 2 -34.58 59.34 19.30
CA SER A 2 -33.79 59.07 18.09
C SER A 2 -33.08 57.72 18.23
N SER A 3 -33.15 56.90 17.18
CA SER A 3 -32.45 55.62 17.10
C SER A 3 -31.46 55.64 15.93
N ILE A 4 -30.32 54.99 16.14
CA ILE A 4 -29.25 54.83 15.17
C ILE A 4 -29.25 53.37 14.72
N LYS A 5 -29.17 53.14 13.41
CA LYS A 5 -28.98 51.79 12.86
C LYS A 5 -27.49 51.55 12.70
N ILE A 6 -26.98 50.55 13.39
CA ILE A 6 -25.58 50.12 13.32
C ILE A 6 -25.54 48.72 12.73
N GLN A 7 -24.76 48.55 11.67
CA GLN A 7 -24.50 47.25 11.06
C GLN A 7 -23.04 46.88 11.27
N ILE A 8 -22.79 45.70 11.82
CA ILE A 8 -21.43 45.16 11.96
C ILE A 8 -21.12 44.36 10.71
N ILE A 9 -20.10 44.79 9.95
CA ILE A 9 -19.82 44.26 8.61
C ILE A 9 -18.78 43.16 8.66
N ARG A 10 -17.66 43.44 9.33
CA ARG A 10 -16.53 42.51 9.45
C ARG A 10 -15.56 42.95 10.53
N ALA A 11 -14.78 42.00 11.03
CA ALA A 11 -13.63 42.27 11.87
C ALA A 11 -12.37 41.61 11.29
N GLU A 12 -11.23 42.28 11.49
CA GLU A 12 -9.91 41.89 10.97
C GLU A 12 -8.88 41.89 12.10
N GLY A 13 -8.04 40.86 12.14
CA GLY A 13 -6.93 40.75 13.06
C GLY A 13 -5.88 39.75 12.56
N GLU A 14 -4.67 39.87 13.07
CA GLU A 14 -3.58 38.93 12.78
C GLU A 14 -3.92 37.57 13.43
N ASP A 15 -3.78 36.49 12.67
CA ASP A 15 -4.07 35.11 13.08
C ASP A 15 -5.54 34.79 13.45
N TRP A 16 -6.51 35.55 12.95
CA TRP A 16 -7.94 35.28 13.22
C TRP A 16 -8.54 34.30 12.23
N ASN A 17 -9.23 33.27 12.73
CA ASN A 17 -10.01 32.36 11.90
C ASN A 17 -11.38 32.98 11.53
N ASN A 18 -11.43 33.62 10.36
CA ASN A 18 -12.59 34.39 9.88
C ASN A 18 -13.91 33.59 9.78
N SER A 19 -13.87 32.26 9.65
CA SER A 19 -15.08 31.43 9.55
C SER A 19 -15.75 31.14 10.89
N ALA A 20 -15.06 31.39 12.01
CA ALA A 20 -15.51 31.05 13.35
C ALA A 20 -15.62 32.28 14.29
N LEU A 21 -15.69 33.49 13.75
CA LEU A 21 -15.78 34.72 14.54
C LEU A 21 -17.21 35.00 15.00
N GLY A 22 -17.35 35.37 16.27
CA GLY A 22 -18.58 35.91 16.85
C GLY A 22 -18.37 37.29 17.44
N CYS A 23 -19.37 38.17 17.33
CA CYS A 23 -19.38 39.48 17.98
C CYS A 23 -20.58 39.60 18.92
N TYR A 24 -20.31 39.88 20.19
CA TYR A 24 -21.30 40.22 21.20
C TYR A 24 -21.45 41.73 21.22
N VAL A 25 -22.69 42.19 21.12
CA VAL A 25 -23.03 43.61 21.09
C VAL A 25 -23.82 43.93 22.35
N SER A 26 -23.32 44.85 23.15
CA SER A 26 -23.97 45.28 24.39
C SER A 26 -24.04 46.79 24.49
N LEU A 27 -25.09 47.30 25.12
CA LEU A 27 -25.32 48.72 25.36
C LEU A 27 -25.48 48.93 26.85
N ASP A 28 -24.67 49.80 27.45
CA ASP A 28 -24.70 50.08 28.89
C ASP A 28 -24.69 48.80 29.76
N ASN A 29 -23.89 47.82 29.33
CA ASN A 29 -23.73 46.47 29.90
C ASN A 29 -24.92 45.51 29.75
N GLU A 30 -25.95 45.88 28.99
CA GLU A 30 -27.03 44.96 28.58
C GLU A 30 -26.70 44.33 27.21
N LEU A 31 -26.73 43.00 27.13
CA LEU A 31 -26.50 42.29 25.87
C LEU A 31 -27.68 42.52 24.93
N LEU A 32 -27.41 43.13 23.78
CA LEU A 32 -28.40 43.38 22.75
C LEU A 32 -28.47 42.23 21.74
N ASP A 33 -27.31 41.77 21.27
CA ASP A 33 -27.25 40.80 20.19
C ASP A 33 -25.93 40.01 20.17
N VAL A 34 -25.94 38.86 19.51
CA VAL A 34 -24.77 38.01 19.26
C VAL A 34 -24.74 37.63 17.79
N ILE A 35 -23.75 38.16 17.07
CA ILE A 35 -23.60 37.97 15.63
C ILE A 35 -22.62 36.83 15.37
N THR A 36 -23.09 35.72 14.81
CA THR A 36 -22.28 34.54 14.44
C THR A 36 -22.81 33.86 13.17
N PRO A 37 -22.01 33.68 12.10
CA PRO A 37 -20.62 34.10 11.93
C PRO A 37 -20.49 35.58 11.50
N LEU A 38 -19.56 36.31 12.10
CA LEU A 38 -19.39 37.76 11.91
C LEU A 38 -19.04 38.19 10.48
N ASN A 39 -18.33 37.35 9.73
CA ASN A 39 -17.85 37.65 8.37
C ASN A 39 -18.68 36.94 7.28
N SER A 40 -19.93 36.55 7.58
CA SER A 40 -20.81 35.91 6.60
C SER A 40 -21.37 36.93 5.59
N GLN A 41 -21.47 36.54 4.31
CA GLN A 41 -21.99 37.43 3.25
C GLN A 41 -23.52 37.51 3.19
N HIS A 42 -24.23 36.73 4.02
CA HIS A 42 -25.65 36.43 3.83
C HIS A 42 -26.58 37.00 4.90
N GLU A 43 -26.07 37.63 5.95
CA GLU A 43 -26.91 38.18 7.03
C GLU A 43 -26.72 39.69 7.19
N SER A 44 -27.79 40.45 7.02
CA SER A 44 -27.80 41.87 7.33
C SER A 44 -27.90 42.05 8.85
N ASN A 45 -26.77 42.01 9.54
CA ASN A 45 -26.64 42.17 10.99
C ASN A 45 -26.82 43.63 11.42
N MET A 46 -28.04 44.15 11.26
CA MET A 46 -28.40 45.54 11.56
C MET A 46 -29.12 45.65 12.90
N ILE A 47 -28.49 46.32 13.85
CA ILE A 47 -28.99 46.54 15.21
C ILE A 47 -29.47 47.99 15.33
N LYS A 48 -30.63 48.19 15.96
CA LYS A 48 -31.13 49.52 16.31
C LYS A 48 -30.73 49.84 17.74
N VAL A 49 -29.93 50.88 17.93
CA VAL A 49 -29.55 51.38 19.25
C VAL A 49 -30.13 52.78 19.49
N PRO A 50 -30.36 53.20 20.74
CA PRO A 50 -30.67 54.59 21.08
C PRO A 50 -29.56 55.54 20.58
N SER A 51 -29.83 56.84 20.54
CA SER A 51 -28.82 57.85 20.16
C SER A 51 -27.84 58.23 21.27
N LYS A 52 -27.95 57.63 22.45
CA LYS A 52 -27.13 57.87 23.64
C LYS A 52 -26.84 56.56 24.37
N GLY A 53 -25.72 56.49 25.07
CA GLY A 53 -25.26 55.30 25.80
C GLY A 53 -23.86 54.86 25.35
N ASN A 54 -23.34 53.82 25.98
CA ASN A 54 -22.04 53.24 25.63
C ASN A 54 -22.22 51.88 24.96
N LEU A 55 -21.83 51.78 23.70
CA LEU A 55 -21.83 50.56 22.91
C LEU A 55 -20.53 49.78 23.17
N LYS A 56 -20.64 48.59 23.76
CA LYS A 56 -19.51 47.67 23.95
C LYS A 56 -19.60 46.53 22.93
N LEU A 57 -18.57 46.41 22.10
CA LEU A 57 -18.40 45.33 21.14
C LEU A 57 -17.32 44.39 21.62
N PHE A 58 -17.61 43.09 21.60
CA PHE A 58 -16.73 42.04 22.12
C PHE A 58 -16.61 40.91 21.09
N VAL A 59 -15.39 40.66 20.60
CA VAL A 59 -15.11 39.70 19.53
C VAL A 59 -14.42 38.45 20.10
N LYS A 60 -14.92 37.28 19.71
CA LYS A 60 -14.46 35.96 20.20
C LYS A 60 -14.43 34.93 19.06
N THR A 61 -13.56 33.93 19.17
CA THR A 61 -13.70 32.70 18.38
C THR A 61 -14.76 31.79 18.98
N MET A 62 -15.58 31.19 18.13
CA MET A 62 -16.65 30.25 18.48
C MET A 62 -16.19 28.80 18.20
N GLY A 63 -16.54 27.85 19.08
CA GLY A 63 -16.14 26.44 18.98
C GLY A 63 -15.31 25.92 20.17
N ASP A 64 -14.65 24.77 20.00
CA ASP A 64 -13.95 24.04 21.07
C ASP A 64 -12.74 24.78 21.68
N SER A 65 -12.18 25.76 20.96
CA SER A 65 -11.09 26.63 21.42
C SER A 65 -11.54 28.10 21.51
N SER A 66 -12.65 28.32 22.19
CA SER A 66 -13.25 29.66 22.30
C SER A 66 -12.32 30.63 23.03
N ARG A 67 -11.77 31.60 22.29
CA ARG A 67 -10.75 32.54 22.75
C ARG A 67 -11.23 33.98 22.51
N PHE A 68 -11.01 34.83 23.50
CA PHE A 68 -11.21 36.27 23.37
C PHE A 68 -10.18 36.89 22.42
N LEU A 69 -10.66 37.70 21.47
CA LEU A 69 -9.82 38.31 20.45
C LEU A 69 -9.68 39.82 20.62
N GLY A 70 -10.75 40.49 21.01
CA GLY A 70 -10.66 41.90 21.39
C GLY A 70 -11.99 42.55 21.71
N SER A 71 -11.92 43.73 22.30
CA SER A 71 -13.11 44.52 22.66
C SER A 71 -12.91 46.01 22.43
N ILE A 72 -14.01 46.73 22.29
CA ILE A 72 -14.04 48.19 22.30
C ILE A 72 -15.30 48.69 22.99
N LEU A 73 -15.18 49.79 23.73
CA LEU A 73 -16.28 50.52 24.33
C LEU A 73 -16.39 51.90 23.67
N ILE A 74 -17.55 52.23 23.10
CA ILE A 74 -17.75 53.40 22.25
C ILE A 74 -18.95 54.21 22.74
N PRO A 75 -18.75 55.47 23.16
CA PRO A 75 -19.84 56.39 23.38
C PRO A 75 -20.61 56.65 22.07
N LEU A 76 -21.94 56.55 22.09
CA LEU A 76 -22.76 56.70 20.87
C LEU A 76 -22.81 58.13 20.32
N ASP A 77 -22.45 59.12 21.13
CA ASP A 77 -22.37 60.54 20.78
C ASP A 77 -21.16 60.87 19.88
N ILE A 78 -20.09 60.07 19.90
CA ILE A 78 -18.93 60.26 19.03
C ILE A 78 -19.10 59.62 17.65
N LEU A 79 -20.13 58.79 17.43
CA LEU A 79 -20.34 58.10 16.16
C LEU A 79 -20.86 59.03 15.05
N PRO A 80 -20.41 58.86 13.79
CA PRO A 80 -20.90 59.66 12.67
C PRO A 80 -22.37 59.38 12.36
N THR A 81 -23.08 60.36 11.79
CA THR A 81 -24.51 60.24 11.48
C THR A 81 -24.80 59.30 10.30
N LYS A 82 -23.85 59.13 9.38
CA LYS A 82 -23.92 58.17 8.27
C LYS A 82 -22.53 57.78 7.81
N GLY A 83 -22.34 56.55 7.38
CA GLY A 83 -21.13 56.11 6.67
C GLY A 83 -20.53 54.84 7.25
N TYR A 84 -19.28 54.58 6.88
CA TYR A 84 -18.50 53.43 7.33
C TYR A 84 -17.37 53.90 8.24
N ILE A 85 -17.13 53.19 9.33
CA ILE A 85 -16.10 53.53 10.31
C ILE A 85 -15.32 52.30 10.74
N TRP A 86 -13.99 52.41 10.70
CA TRP A 86 -13.08 51.44 11.29
C TRP A 86 -12.77 51.83 12.73
N LEU A 87 -12.83 50.87 13.64
CA LEU A 87 -12.56 51.07 15.05
C LEU A 87 -11.51 50.07 15.55
N PRO A 88 -10.54 50.49 16.37
CA PRO A 88 -9.51 49.60 16.92
C PRO A 88 -10.09 48.65 17.96
N LEU A 89 -9.68 47.38 17.93
CA LEU A 89 -10.01 46.42 18.98
C LEU A 89 -8.83 46.30 19.96
N SER A 90 -9.10 46.41 21.26
CA SER A 90 -8.08 46.13 22.27
C SER A 90 -8.01 44.64 22.54
N ALA A 91 -6.80 44.08 22.60
CA ALA A 91 -6.56 42.68 22.97
C ALA A 91 -6.89 42.39 24.45
N GLN A 92 -7.14 43.42 25.26
CA GLN A 92 -7.64 43.32 26.63
C GLN A 92 -9.09 43.80 26.69
N ILE A 93 -9.84 43.31 27.67
CA ILE A 93 -11.21 43.78 27.91
C ILE A 93 -11.11 45.23 28.37
N SER A 94 -11.43 46.17 27.47
CA SER A 94 -11.35 47.60 27.75
C SER A 94 -12.69 48.07 28.33
N ASP A 95 -12.67 48.52 29.57
CA ASP A 95 -13.82 49.22 30.20
C ASP A 95 -13.70 50.74 30.08
N THR A 96 -12.62 51.23 29.46
CA THR A 96 -12.41 52.65 29.18
C THR A 96 -13.08 53.03 27.85
N PRO A 97 -14.02 53.99 27.84
CA PRO A 97 -14.69 54.42 26.62
C PRO A 97 -13.73 55.14 25.68
N LEU A 98 -13.91 54.92 24.37
CA LEU A 98 -13.17 55.63 23.33
C LEU A 98 -13.50 57.13 23.38
N THR A 99 -12.48 57.98 23.43
CA THR A 99 -12.64 59.44 23.54
C THR A 99 -12.80 60.13 22.19
N SER A 100 -12.27 59.56 21.11
CA SER A 100 -12.36 60.07 19.75
C SER A 100 -12.14 58.97 18.73
N ILE A 101 -12.71 59.12 17.53
CA ILE A 101 -12.49 58.21 16.42
C ILE A 101 -11.11 58.49 15.81
N PRO A 102 -10.19 57.51 15.76
CA PRO A 102 -8.89 57.68 15.12
C PRO A 102 -8.99 57.74 13.59
N ASP A 103 -8.20 58.62 12.96
CA ASP A 103 -8.16 58.79 11.49
C ASP A 103 -7.54 57.59 10.76
N SER A 104 -6.72 56.79 11.44
CA SER A 104 -6.09 55.58 10.90
C SER A 104 -6.03 54.48 11.96
N VAL A 105 -6.46 53.28 11.59
CA VAL A 105 -6.59 52.13 12.50
C VAL A 105 -5.77 50.95 11.98
N GLN A 106 -4.76 50.54 12.75
CA GLN A 106 -4.02 49.30 12.52
C GLN A 106 -4.80 48.11 13.10
N SER A 107 -4.56 46.91 12.54
CA SER A 107 -5.19 45.68 13.03
C SER A 107 -4.73 45.37 14.47
N PRO A 108 -5.60 44.83 15.35
CA PRO A 108 -6.96 44.35 15.07
C PRO A 108 -8.03 45.47 15.07
N LYS A 109 -9.03 45.34 14.19
CA LYS A 109 -10.04 46.38 13.93
C LYS A 109 -11.39 45.81 13.50
N ILE A 110 -12.45 46.60 13.69
CA ILE A 110 -13.84 46.25 13.31
C ILE A 110 -14.48 47.35 12.46
N LEU A 111 -15.26 46.95 11.44
CA LEU A 111 -15.94 47.84 10.52
C LEU A 111 -17.43 47.92 10.84
N LEU A 112 -17.92 49.13 11.07
CA LEU A 112 -19.33 49.43 11.28
C LEU A 112 -19.89 50.27 10.13
N ALA A 113 -21.11 49.98 9.70
CA ALA A 113 -21.93 50.88 8.89
C ALA A 113 -22.99 51.54 9.78
N ILE A 114 -23.10 52.87 9.67
CA ILE A 114 -24.03 53.66 10.48
C ILE A 114 -25.00 54.38 9.54
N SER A 115 -26.28 54.34 9.89
CA SER A 115 -27.31 55.12 9.22
C SER A 115 -28.29 55.72 10.24
N ASN A 116 -28.40 57.05 10.21
CA ASN A 116 -29.39 57.79 10.99
C ASN A 116 -30.50 58.29 10.04
N GLU A 117 -31.75 57.93 10.33
CA GLU A 117 -32.90 58.20 9.45
C GLU A 117 -33.42 59.65 9.54
N ASN A 118 -32.80 60.51 10.36
CA ASN A 118 -33.33 61.84 10.70
C ASN A 118 -32.76 63.04 9.90
N CYS A 119 -31.99 62.85 8.83
CA CYS A 119 -31.51 63.96 7.99
C CYS A 119 -32.33 64.12 6.70
N GLN A 120 -33.49 64.77 6.77
CA GLN A 120 -34.16 65.34 5.60
C GLN A 120 -33.75 66.81 5.43
N SER A 121 -32.75 67.09 4.60
CA SER A 121 -32.47 68.45 4.12
C SER A 121 -33.28 68.73 2.84
N CYS A 122 -34.27 69.61 2.94
CA CYS A 122 -35.01 70.19 1.82
C CYS A 122 -34.07 70.91 0.84
N ILE A 123 -34.12 70.55 -0.44
CA ILE A 123 -33.66 71.41 -1.53
C ILE A 123 -34.89 71.76 -2.38
N LYS A 124 -35.35 73.01 -2.25
CA LYS A 124 -36.29 73.64 -3.18
C LYS A 124 -35.49 74.23 -4.33
N THR A 125 -35.71 73.80 -5.56
CA THR A 125 -35.21 74.48 -6.76
C THR A 125 -36.37 75.00 -7.60
N SER A 126 -36.41 76.32 -7.79
CA SER A 126 -37.31 77.03 -8.68
C SER A 126 -36.91 76.84 -10.15
N PRO A 127 -37.86 76.94 -11.10
CA PRO A 127 -37.57 76.81 -12.52
C PRO A 127 -37.31 78.18 -13.16
N GLN A 128 -36.18 78.36 -13.86
CA GLN A 128 -36.09 79.16 -15.10
C GLN A 128 -34.66 79.16 -15.70
N LEU A 129 -34.62 79.22 -17.06
CA LEU A 129 -33.50 79.41 -18.02
C LEU A 129 -32.68 78.16 -18.46
N PRO A 130 -32.08 78.16 -19.68
CA PRO A 130 -32.65 78.37 -21.03
C PRO A 130 -32.12 77.35 -22.07
N GLU A 131 -32.65 77.36 -23.30
CA GLU A 131 -32.44 76.40 -24.42
C GLU A 131 -31.00 75.96 -24.77
N LEU A 132 -29.94 76.66 -24.34
CA LEU A 132 -28.54 76.22 -24.48
C LEU A 132 -28.21 74.97 -23.64
N LEU A 133 -28.97 74.70 -22.57
CA LEU A 133 -28.85 73.49 -21.76
C LEU A 133 -29.40 72.24 -22.46
N SER A 134 -30.19 72.38 -23.54
CA SER A 134 -30.82 71.24 -24.22
C SER A 134 -29.82 70.41 -25.04
N SER A 135 -28.81 71.05 -25.65
CA SER A 135 -27.77 70.37 -26.43
C SER A 135 -26.78 69.61 -25.52
N GLU A 136 -26.37 70.23 -24.41
CA GLU A 136 -25.49 69.59 -23.43
C GLU A 136 -26.22 68.47 -22.66
N ALA A 137 -27.50 68.68 -22.32
CA ALA A 137 -28.33 67.64 -21.73
C ALA A 137 -28.57 66.47 -22.69
N ALA A 138 -28.72 66.72 -24.00
CA ALA A 138 -28.86 65.68 -25.01
C ALA A 138 -27.58 64.85 -25.17
N LEU A 139 -26.41 65.49 -25.24
CA LEU A 139 -25.11 64.79 -25.27
C LEU A 139 -24.90 63.96 -24.01
N ARG A 140 -25.23 64.51 -22.83
CA ARG A 140 -25.11 63.79 -21.56
C ARG A 140 -26.10 62.62 -21.45
N MET A 141 -27.30 62.75 -22.01
CA MET A 141 -28.26 61.63 -22.13
C MET A 141 -27.72 60.53 -23.03
N GLN A 142 -27.10 60.88 -24.15
CA GLN A 142 -26.51 59.92 -25.08
C GLN A 142 -25.31 59.19 -24.43
N GLU A 143 -24.48 59.91 -23.68
CA GLU A 143 -23.38 59.33 -22.91
C GLU A 143 -23.89 58.36 -21.84
N LEU A 144 -24.91 58.75 -21.06
CA LEU A 144 -25.56 57.87 -20.07
C LEU A 144 -26.21 56.64 -20.70
N GLN A 145 -26.84 56.77 -21.87
CA GLN A 145 -27.38 55.61 -22.59
C GLN A 145 -26.29 54.66 -23.06
N THR A 146 -25.12 55.18 -23.44
CA THR A 146 -23.97 54.39 -23.87
C THR A 146 -23.37 53.65 -22.68
N GLN A 147 -23.16 54.34 -21.55
CA GLN A 147 -22.72 53.73 -20.29
C GLN A 147 -23.70 52.65 -19.79
N LEU A 148 -25.01 52.90 -19.87
CA LEU A 148 -26.01 51.91 -19.49
C LEU A 148 -25.92 50.66 -20.37
N LYS A 149 -25.76 50.82 -21.69
CA LYS A 149 -25.58 49.67 -22.62
C LYS A 149 -24.30 48.89 -22.29
N GLU A 150 -23.19 49.58 -22.05
CA GLU A 150 -21.92 48.96 -21.68
C GLU A 150 -22.02 48.21 -20.35
N GLU A 151 -22.66 48.80 -19.33
CA GLU A 151 -22.89 48.15 -18.04
C GLU A 151 -23.78 46.91 -18.20
N THR A 152 -24.85 47.01 -19.00
CA THR A 152 -25.75 45.89 -19.26
C THR A 152 -25.00 44.75 -19.95
N GLN A 153 -24.18 45.05 -20.95
CA GLN A 153 -23.34 44.07 -21.63
C GLN A 153 -22.28 43.47 -20.69
N SER A 154 -21.69 44.28 -19.81
CA SER A 154 -20.75 43.82 -18.79
C SER A 154 -21.42 42.87 -17.78
N ARG A 155 -22.66 43.14 -17.38
CA ARG A 155 -23.43 42.25 -16.50
C ARG A 155 -23.76 40.92 -17.16
N VAL A 156 -24.16 40.94 -18.44
CA VAL A 156 -24.45 39.71 -19.20
C VAL A 156 -23.20 38.84 -19.35
N THR A 157 -22.07 39.44 -19.75
CA THR A 157 -20.80 38.72 -19.92
C THR A 157 -20.30 38.15 -18.58
N PHE A 158 -20.38 38.92 -17.50
CA PHE A 158 -20.03 38.45 -16.16
C PHE A 158 -20.92 37.28 -15.72
N HIS A 159 -22.24 37.38 -15.92
CA HIS A 159 -23.17 36.31 -15.57
C HIS A 159 -22.88 35.02 -16.35
N GLN A 160 -22.55 35.14 -17.64
CA GLN A 160 -22.20 33.99 -18.47
C GLN A 160 -20.87 33.35 -18.03
N ALA A 161 -19.87 34.15 -17.65
CA ALA A 161 -18.61 33.65 -17.08
C ALA A 161 -18.85 32.92 -15.75
N TYR A 162 -19.71 33.49 -14.89
CA TYR A 162 -20.10 32.87 -13.62
C TYR A 162 -20.78 31.50 -13.82
N LEU A 163 -21.77 31.40 -14.72
CA LEU A 163 -22.43 30.13 -15.03
C LEU A 163 -21.46 29.09 -15.59
N SER A 164 -20.54 29.52 -16.47
CA SER A 164 -19.51 28.64 -17.04
C SER A 164 -18.58 28.10 -15.95
N LEU A 165 -18.16 28.97 -15.02
CA LEU A 165 -17.34 28.58 -13.87
C LEU A 165 -18.08 27.60 -12.97
N MET A 166 -19.33 27.89 -12.61
CA MET A 166 -20.17 27.00 -11.78
C MET A 166 -20.34 25.61 -12.43
N ASN A 167 -20.64 25.55 -13.72
CA ASN A 167 -20.77 24.29 -14.44
C ASN A 167 -19.45 23.50 -14.48
N SER A 168 -18.32 24.20 -14.66
CA SER A 168 -17.00 23.56 -14.63
C SER A 168 -16.66 23.01 -13.24
N SER A 169 -17.01 23.76 -12.18
CA SER A 169 -16.80 23.37 -10.78
C SER A 169 -17.65 22.13 -10.42
N ASN A 170 -18.94 22.15 -10.76
CA ASN A 170 -19.83 21.01 -10.53
C ASN A 170 -19.36 19.75 -11.27
N LYS A 171 -18.86 19.89 -12.51
CA LYS A 171 -18.28 18.77 -13.26
C LYS A 171 -17.02 18.21 -12.58
N GLN A 172 -16.17 19.08 -12.05
CA GLN A 172 -14.98 18.65 -11.30
C GLN A 172 -15.35 17.93 -10.01
N LEU A 173 -16.37 18.40 -9.29
CA LEU A 173 -16.88 17.76 -8.08
C LEU A 173 -17.40 16.35 -8.37
N LEU A 174 -18.27 16.19 -9.38
CA LEU A 174 -18.78 14.86 -9.78
C LEU A 174 -17.65 13.91 -10.20
N ASN A 175 -16.63 14.41 -10.90
CA ASN A 175 -15.46 13.61 -11.26
C ASN A 175 -14.59 13.25 -10.04
N ALA A 176 -14.55 14.10 -9.01
CA ALA A 176 -13.86 13.80 -7.77
C ALA A 176 -14.59 12.71 -6.99
N GLU A 177 -15.92 12.83 -6.84
CA GLU A 177 -16.78 11.84 -6.20
C GLU A 177 -16.70 10.47 -6.89
N ALA A 178 -16.73 10.43 -8.22
CA ALA A 178 -16.59 9.19 -8.98
C ALA A 178 -15.22 8.52 -8.75
N ARG A 179 -14.14 9.32 -8.68
CA ARG A 179 -12.80 8.81 -8.37
C ARG A 179 -12.70 8.29 -6.94
N GLU A 180 -13.27 9.01 -5.99
CA GLU A 180 -13.31 8.61 -4.58
C GLU A 180 -14.08 7.29 -4.41
N SER A 181 -15.26 7.17 -5.01
CA SER A 181 -16.04 5.93 -5.00
C SER A 181 -15.27 4.76 -5.63
N SER A 182 -14.59 4.98 -6.75
CA SER A 182 -13.73 3.96 -7.37
C SER A 182 -12.57 3.54 -6.46
N MET A 183 -11.99 4.48 -5.71
CA MET A 183 -10.89 4.20 -4.79
C MET A 183 -11.37 3.41 -3.58
N ILE A 184 -12.54 3.76 -3.02
CA ILE A 184 -13.16 3.02 -1.92
C ILE A 184 -13.44 1.57 -2.33
N ASN A 185 -14.05 1.36 -3.51
CA ASN A 185 -14.32 0.01 -4.02
C ASN A 185 -13.04 -0.82 -4.20
N LEU A 186 -11.95 -0.18 -4.63
CA LEU A 186 -10.65 -0.85 -4.77
C LEU A 186 -10.06 -1.22 -3.40
N LEU A 187 -10.15 -0.33 -2.41
CA LEU A 187 -9.70 -0.60 -1.04
C LEU A 187 -10.48 -1.77 -0.44
N GLU A 188 -11.80 -1.79 -0.56
CA GLU A 188 -12.63 -2.90 -0.08
C GLU A 188 -12.30 -4.23 -0.78
N ALA A 189 -12.00 -4.21 -2.08
CA ALA A 189 -11.55 -5.39 -2.80
C ALA A 189 -10.20 -5.90 -2.28
N LYS A 190 -9.27 -5.00 -1.97
CA LYS A 190 -7.96 -5.36 -1.39
C LYS A 190 -8.08 -5.88 0.03
N ASP A 191 -8.95 -5.30 0.86
CA ASP A 191 -9.20 -5.78 2.22
C ASP A 191 -9.78 -7.20 2.22
N ARG A 192 -10.71 -7.49 1.31
CA ARG A 192 -11.23 -8.86 1.13
C ARG A 192 -10.14 -9.86 0.74
N GLU A 193 -9.24 -9.46 -0.17
CA GLU A 193 -8.13 -10.32 -0.58
C GLU A 193 -7.13 -10.55 0.56
N ILE A 194 -6.83 -9.52 1.35
CA ILE A 194 -5.99 -9.64 2.55
C ILE A 194 -6.63 -10.63 3.55
N GLN A 195 -7.93 -10.53 3.80
CA GLN A 195 -8.63 -11.48 4.68
C GLN A 195 -8.58 -12.92 4.15
N ARG A 196 -8.75 -13.10 2.83
CA ARG A 196 -8.64 -14.42 2.17
C ARG A 196 -7.23 -15.00 2.34
N LEU A 197 -6.20 -14.20 2.10
CA LEU A 197 -4.81 -14.62 2.25
C LEU A 197 -4.46 -14.97 3.70
N LYS A 198 -4.93 -14.18 4.67
CA LYS A 198 -4.79 -14.50 6.10
C LYS A 198 -5.38 -15.87 6.44
N SER A 199 -6.61 -16.14 6.00
CA SER A 199 -7.23 -17.46 6.24
C SER A 199 -6.46 -18.62 5.61
N ILE A 200 -5.79 -18.40 4.47
CA ILE A 200 -4.94 -19.42 3.85
C ILE A 200 -3.67 -19.63 4.66
N VAL A 201 -3.02 -18.56 5.11
CA VAL A 201 -1.83 -18.64 5.97
C VAL A 201 -2.15 -19.42 7.24
N ASP A 202 -3.26 -19.09 7.93
CA ASP A 202 -3.66 -19.80 9.15
C ASP A 202 -3.85 -21.31 8.90
N LYS A 203 -4.45 -21.69 7.75
CA LYS A 203 -4.63 -23.10 7.37
C LYS A 203 -3.30 -23.79 7.07
N LEU A 204 -2.38 -23.10 6.39
CA LEU A 204 -1.06 -23.64 6.07
C LEU A 204 -0.21 -23.80 7.33
N GLU A 205 -0.27 -22.85 8.27
CA GLU A 205 0.40 -22.97 9.57
C GLU A 205 -0.13 -24.15 10.38
N CYS A 206 -1.45 -24.35 10.40
CA CYS A 206 -2.04 -25.53 11.04
C CYS A 206 -1.58 -26.83 10.38
N SER A 207 -1.58 -26.89 9.04
CA SER A 207 -1.12 -28.06 8.29
C SER A 207 0.37 -28.35 8.50
N GLN A 208 1.19 -27.30 8.60
CA GLN A 208 2.62 -27.42 8.87
C GLN A 208 2.84 -28.00 10.26
N LYS A 209 2.14 -27.48 11.28
CA LYS A 209 2.24 -27.98 12.64
C LYS A 209 1.85 -29.46 12.74
N THR A 210 0.78 -29.88 12.06
CA THR A 210 0.40 -31.30 12.04
C THR A 210 1.45 -32.18 11.36
N ALA A 211 2.07 -31.70 10.27
CA ALA A 211 3.12 -32.44 9.59
C ALA A 211 4.39 -32.57 10.45
N ASP A 212 4.72 -31.53 11.22
CA ASP A 212 5.85 -31.55 12.17
C ASP A 212 5.59 -32.54 13.32
N GLU A 213 4.37 -32.59 13.85
CA GLU A 213 3.97 -33.57 14.88
C GLU A 213 4.03 -35.02 14.35
N GLU A 214 3.62 -35.26 13.10
CA GLU A 214 3.73 -36.59 12.46
C GLU A 214 5.18 -36.99 12.21
N LYS A 215 6.01 -36.05 11.73
CA LYS A 215 7.45 -36.27 11.54
C LYS A 215 8.12 -36.66 12.84
N GLU A 216 7.82 -35.97 13.94
CA GLU A 216 8.40 -36.27 15.26
C GLU A 216 8.02 -37.68 15.73
N LYS A 217 6.75 -38.07 15.58
CA LYS A 217 6.29 -39.45 15.88
C LYS A 217 7.01 -40.50 15.05
N LEU A 218 7.23 -40.23 13.76
CA LEU A 218 7.96 -41.17 12.89
C LEU A 218 9.43 -41.28 13.28
N LEU A 219 10.08 -40.17 13.65
CA LEU A 219 11.47 -40.19 14.13
C LEU A 219 11.61 -41.01 15.42
N GLN A 220 10.70 -40.81 16.39
CA GLN A 220 10.66 -41.61 17.62
C GLN A 220 10.50 -43.10 17.31
N LYS A 221 9.57 -43.45 16.41
CA LYS A 221 9.36 -44.85 16.01
C LYS A 221 10.59 -45.48 15.32
N ILE A 222 11.29 -44.71 14.48
CA ILE A 222 12.54 -45.18 13.85
C ILE A 222 13.61 -45.46 14.92
N GLU A 223 13.71 -44.62 15.94
CA GLU A 223 14.67 -44.79 17.03
C GLU A 223 14.32 -46.00 17.90
N GLU A 224 13.04 -46.20 18.23
CA GLU A 224 12.54 -47.40 18.91
C GLU A 224 12.89 -48.68 18.14
N MET A 225 12.63 -48.70 16.82
CA MET A 225 12.96 -49.85 15.98
C MET A 225 14.46 -50.14 15.95
N LYS A 226 15.31 -49.11 15.82
CA LYS A 226 16.77 -49.27 15.86
C LYS A 226 17.25 -49.83 17.19
N MET A 227 16.67 -49.36 18.31
CA MET A 227 17.00 -49.86 19.63
C MET A 227 16.57 -51.32 19.80
N GLN A 228 15.37 -51.68 19.30
CA GLN A 228 14.89 -53.05 19.34
C GLN A 228 15.76 -54.00 18.50
N ASP A 229 16.17 -53.58 17.30
CA ASP A 229 17.09 -54.34 16.45
C ASP A 229 18.44 -54.54 17.17
N PHE A 230 18.99 -53.48 17.77
CA PHE A 230 20.23 -53.54 18.55
C PHE A 230 20.13 -54.53 19.72
N ILE A 231 19.04 -54.47 20.50
CA ILE A 231 18.79 -55.40 21.61
C ILE A 231 18.75 -56.85 21.09
N SER A 232 18.08 -57.10 19.96
CA SER A 232 17.98 -58.45 19.38
C SER A 232 19.35 -59.00 18.95
N VAL A 233 20.22 -58.15 18.41
CA VAL A 233 21.60 -58.53 18.02
C VAL A 233 22.44 -58.82 19.26
N VAL A 234 22.36 -57.97 20.28
CA VAL A 234 23.09 -58.18 21.55
C VAL A 234 22.65 -59.48 22.22
N GLN A 235 21.35 -59.78 22.24
CA GLN A 235 20.83 -61.04 22.79
C GLN A 235 21.39 -62.26 22.05
N ARG A 236 21.34 -62.26 20.71
CA ARG A 236 21.88 -63.34 19.88
C ARG A 236 23.38 -63.56 20.11
N LEU A 237 24.16 -62.48 20.11
CA LEU A 237 25.60 -62.55 20.37
C LEU A 237 25.91 -63.05 21.78
N SER A 238 25.08 -62.70 22.76
CA SER A 238 25.22 -63.20 24.13
C SER A 238 24.94 -64.70 24.22
N GLU A 239 23.98 -65.21 23.45
CA GLU A 239 23.68 -66.65 23.38
C GLU A 239 24.83 -67.42 22.71
N GLU A 240 25.32 -66.95 21.56
CA GLU A 240 26.47 -67.52 20.84
C GLU A 240 27.74 -67.54 21.71
N LEU A 241 27.98 -66.47 22.48
CA LEU A 241 29.11 -66.38 23.41
C LEU A 241 29.00 -67.43 24.54
N GLU A 242 27.79 -67.75 24.98
CA GLU A 242 27.59 -68.74 26.05
C GLU A 242 27.65 -70.19 25.55
N GLU A 243 27.23 -70.43 24.32
CA GLU A 243 27.47 -71.70 23.64
C GLU A 243 28.96 -71.97 23.42
N THR A 244 29.71 -70.98 22.91
CA THR A 244 31.16 -71.10 22.70
C THR A 244 31.91 -71.30 24.01
N LYS A 245 31.52 -70.64 25.11
CA LYS A 245 32.07 -70.93 26.44
C LYS A 245 31.80 -72.36 26.88
N LYS A 246 30.57 -72.88 26.68
CA LYS A 246 30.25 -74.28 27.02
C LYS A 246 31.10 -75.27 26.22
N LEU A 247 31.26 -75.03 24.92
CA LEU A 247 32.11 -75.85 24.05
C LEU A 247 33.59 -75.81 24.47
N LEU A 248 34.10 -74.63 24.83
CA LEU A 248 35.46 -74.46 25.33
C LEU A 248 35.68 -75.24 26.63
N VAL A 249 34.77 -75.10 27.60
CA VAL A 249 34.83 -75.86 28.87
C VAL A 249 34.75 -77.36 28.62
N GLY A 250 33.90 -77.81 27.69
CA GLY A 250 33.83 -79.21 27.26
C GLY A 250 35.15 -79.70 26.67
N SER A 251 35.76 -78.91 25.79
CA SER A 251 37.05 -79.22 25.15
C SER A 251 38.20 -79.27 26.16
N ILE A 252 38.22 -78.35 27.14
CA ILE A 252 39.19 -78.37 28.25
C ILE A 252 39.04 -79.67 29.05
N LYS A 253 37.82 -80.05 29.44
CA LYS A 253 37.56 -81.31 30.16
C LYS A 253 38.00 -82.54 29.36
N GLN A 254 37.73 -82.56 28.06
CA GLN A 254 38.15 -83.65 27.18
C GLN A 254 39.67 -83.73 27.05
N ARG A 255 40.34 -82.58 26.87
CA ARG A 255 41.80 -82.49 26.85
C ARG A 255 42.38 -83.02 28.16
N ASP A 256 41.87 -82.57 29.30
CA ASP A 256 42.35 -82.99 30.62
C ASP A 256 42.15 -84.50 30.83
N TYR A 257 41.03 -85.07 30.36
CA TYR A 257 40.79 -86.52 30.35
C TYR A 257 41.79 -87.28 29.48
N LEU A 258 42.12 -86.79 28.29
CA LEU A 258 43.13 -87.41 27.42
C LEU A 258 44.53 -87.32 28.01
N CYS A 259 44.90 -86.18 28.59
CA CYS A 259 46.16 -86.01 29.34
C CYS A 259 46.27 -87.04 30.48
N LYS A 260 45.15 -87.31 31.16
CA LYS A 260 45.03 -88.37 32.16
C LYS A 260 45.28 -89.77 31.61
N GLN A 261 44.61 -90.14 30.53
CA GLN A 261 44.77 -91.45 29.92
C GLN A 261 46.18 -91.72 29.39
N LEU A 262 46.86 -90.68 28.90
CA LEU A 262 48.19 -90.80 28.31
C LEU A 262 49.34 -90.75 29.35
N GLY A 263 49.03 -90.66 30.66
CA GLY A 263 50.05 -90.59 31.70
C GLY A 263 50.85 -89.28 31.71
N LEU A 264 50.30 -88.22 31.10
CA LEU A 264 50.90 -86.88 31.05
C LEU A 264 50.50 -86.00 32.25
N GLU A 265 49.87 -86.59 33.28
CA GLU A 265 49.52 -85.95 34.55
C GLU A 265 50.78 -85.63 35.37
N GLY A 266 51.45 -84.54 35.01
CA GLY A 266 52.72 -84.14 35.62
C GLY A 266 53.47 -83.06 34.85
N PHE A 267 53.17 -82.88 33.57
CA PHE A 267 53.55 -81.68 32.83
C PHE A 267 52.63 -80.52 33.24
N LYS A 268 52.82 -80.03 34.48
CA LYS A 268 52.41 -78.67 34.83
C LYS A 268 53.15 -77.73 33.90
N ASP A 269 52.39 -76.93 33.16
CA ASP A 269 52.86 -75.77 32.41
C ASP A 269 54.20 -76.02 31.70
N VAL A 270 54.19 -76.88 30.66
CA VAL A 270 55.08 -76.56 29.56
C VAL A 270 54.56 -75.24 29.04
N ASP A 271 55.29 -74.20 29.40
CA ASP A 271 55.17 -72.86 28.88
C ASP A 271 55.17 -72.95 27.35
N LEU A 272 53.98 -73.10 26.77
CA LEU A 272 53.73 -72.94 25.33
C LEU A 272 53.92 -71.47 24.91
N GLY A 273 54.47 -70.62 25.79
CA GLY A 273 54.95 -69.28 25.51
C GLY A 273 56.20 -69.22 24.63
N SER A 274 57.07 -70.23 24.57
CA SER A 274 58.35 -70.06 23.85
C SER A 274 58.42 -70.82 22.52
N LEU A 275 57.88 -70.23 21.45
CA LEU A 275 58.51 -70.13 20.10
C LEU A 275 57.50 -69.80 18.99
N ASP A 276 56.25 -70.26 19.08
CA ASP A 276 55.23 -70.03 18.04
C ASP A 276 54.20 -68.96 18.42
N SER A 277 53.83 -68.86 19.70
CA SER A 277 52.94 -67.78 20.20
C SER A 277 53.58 -66.41 20.03
N ASP A 278 54.88 -66.26 20.31
CA ASP A 278 55.58 -64.99 20.09
C ASP A 278 55.67 -64.62 18.61
N LYS A 279 55.81 -65.61 17.72
CA LYS A 279 55.84 -65.37 16.27
C LYS A 279 54.46 -64.96 15.76
N VAL A 280 53.39 -65.65 16.18
CA VAL A 280 52.01 -65.30 15.87
C VAL A 280 51.63 -63.94 16.49
N LEU A 281 52.12 -63.63 17.69
CA LEU A 281 51.91 -62.34 18.36
C LEU A 281 52.67 -61.21 17.65
N ILE A 282 53.87 -61.47 17.14
CA ILE A 282 54.64 -60.51 16.32
C ILE A 282 53.94 -60.29 14.98
N GLU A 283 53.44 -61.34 14.32
CA GLU A 283 52.68 -61.24 13.07
C GLU A 283 51.36 -60.48 13.28
N LEU A 284 50.60 -60.80 14.34
CA LEU A 284 49.39 -60.08 14.73
C LEU A 284 49.68 -58.62 15.09
N LYS A 285 50.77 -58.33 15.81
CA LYS A 285 51.18 -56.94 16.12
C LYS A 285 51.59 -56.19 14.85
N ALA A 286 52.30 -56.83 13.92
CA ALA A 286 52.65 -56.22 12.64
C ALA A 286 51.40 -55.94 11.80
N GLU A 287 50.42 -56.83 11.82
CA GLU A 287 49.15 -56.67 11.12
C GLU A 287 48.26 -55.60 11.77
N ILE A 288 48.23 -55.51 13.10
CA ILE A 288 47.59 -54.40 13.83
C ILE A 288 48.24 -53.06 13.46
N ILE A 289 49.57 -52.99 13.44
CA ILE A 289 50.30 -51.77 13.03
C ILE A 289 49.95 -51.39 11.59
N LYS A 290 49.86 -52.37 10.68
CA LYS A 290 49.47 -52.14 9.29
C LYS A 290 48.03 -51.60 9.19
N TYR A 291 47.08 -52.18 9.93
CA TYR A 291 45.71 -51.69 9.97
C TYR A 291 45.59 -50.31 10.63
N ASP A 292 46.42 -49.99 11.63
CA ASP A 292 46.48 -48.67 12.25
C ASP A 292 47.04 -47.62 11.29
N GLU A 293 48.04 -47.96 10.48
CA GLU A 293 48.56 -47.10 9.41
C GLU A 293 47.52 -46.88 8.30
N GLU A 294 46.81 -47.93 7.89
CA GLU A 294 45.70 -47.83 6.93
C GLU A 294 44.56 -46.97 7.49
N ASN A 295 44.19 -47.14 8.76
CA ASN A 295 43.17 -46.32 9.43
C ASN A 295 43.60 -44.86 9.57
N ARG A 296 44.87 -44.59 9.91
CA ARG A 296 45.41 -43.22 9.88
C ARG A 296 45.34 -42.61 8.49
N ASN A 297 45.67 -43.37 7.46
CA ASN A 297 45.60 -42.91 6.08
C ASN A 297 44.14 -42.64 5.65
N LEU A 298 43.21 -43.51 6.01
CA LEU A 298 41.78 -43.32 5.78
C LEU A 298 41.23 -42.10 6.53
N THR A 299 41.65 -41.89 7.78
CA THR A 299 41.27 -40.70 8.57
C THR A 299 41.84 -39.43 7.95
N GLY A 300 43.07 -39.47 7.42
CA GLY A 300 43.66 -38.38 6.65
C GLY A 300 42.88 -38.07 5.37
N LYS A 301 42.47 -39.09 4.62
CA LYS A 301 41.62 -38.95 3.42
C LYS A 301 40.23 -38.42 3.77
N LEU A 302 39.65 -38.85 4.89
CA LEU A 302 38.36 -38.35 5.38
C LEU A 302 38.44 -36.86 5.71
N ALA A 303 39.45 -36.43 6.48
CA ALA A 303 39.66 -35.03 6.82
C ALA A 303 39.92 -34.17 5.56
N GLN A 304 40.61 -34.70 4.56
CA GLN A 304 40.79 -34.02 3.27
C GLN A 304 39.48 -33.91 2.49
N SER A 305 38.66 -34.96 2.49
CA SER A 305 37.33 -34.95 1.88
C SER A 305 36.37 -33.98 2.58
N GLU A 306 36.45 -33.86 3.90
CA GLU A 306 35.66 -32.89 4.67
C GLU A 306 36.05 -31.45 4.33
N LYS A 307 37.35 -31.16 4.23
CA LYS A 307 37.81 -29.84 3.74
C LYS A 307 37.31 -29.52 2.33
N VAL A 308 37.32 -30.51 1.43
CA VAL A 308 36.77 -30.33 0.06
C VAL A 308 35.26 -30.10 0.11
N LYS A 309 34.53 -30.83 0.95
CA LYS A 309 33.09 -30.66 1.16
C LYS A 309 32.76 -29.26 1.69
N GLU A 310 33.49 -28.77 2.69
CA GLU A 310 33.32 -27.43 3.23
C GLU A 310 33.59 -26.36 2.15
N SER A 311 34.67 -26.52 1.36
CA SER A 311 34.98 -25.62 0.24
C SER A 311 33.89 -25.61 -0.84
N LEU A 312 33.33 -26.77 -1.19
CA LEU A 312 32.23 -26.86 -2.15
C LEU A 312 30.94 -26.25 -1.60
N THR A 313 30.67 -26.46 -0.31
CA THR A 313 29.49 -25.88 0.36
C THR A 313 29.57 -24.36 0.38
N ALA A 314 30.75 -23.79 0.62
CA ALA A 314 30.99 -22.35 0.52
C ALA A 314 30.78 -21.83 -0.91
N GLN A 315 31.29 -22.53 -1.93
CA GLN A 315 31.04 -22.16 -3.34
C GLN A 315 29.56 -22.22 -3.72
N VAL A 316 28.83 -23.23 -3.27
CA VAL A 316 27.39 -23.34 -3.52
C VAL A 316 26.65 -22.18 -2.87
N PHE A 317 27.02 -21.80 -1.65
CA PHE A 317 26.42 -20.65 -0.96
C PHE A 317 26.68 -19.32 -1.70
N GLU A 318 27.89 -19.10 -2.22
CA GLU A 318 28.19 -17.92 -3.04
C GLU A 318 27.43 -17.93 -4.37
N LEU A 319 27.30 -19.08 -5.03
CA LEU A 319 26.51 -19.22 -6.25
C LEU A 319 25.01 -18.95 -6.00
N GLN A 320 24.51 -19.33 -4.83
CA GLN A 320 23.12 -19.11 -4.45
C GLN A 320 22.85 -17.63 -4.13
N GLN A 321 23.76 -16.96 -3.41
CA GLN A 321 23.69 -15.51 -3.23
C GLN A 321 23.81 -14.73 -4.56
N THR A 322 24.67 -15.17 -5.47
CA THR A 322 24.81 -14.52 -6.79
C THR A 322 23.60 -14.78 -7.69
N ALA A 323 22.89 -15.90 -7.54
CA ALA A 323 21.62 -16.16 -8.22
C ALA A 323 20.47 -15.31 -7.64
N GLU A 324 20.40 -15.16 -6.32
CA GLU A 324 19.39 -14.32 -5.65
C GLU A 324 19.60 -12.83 -5.95
N THR A 325 20.85 -12.36 -5.99
CA THR A 325 21.16 -10.96 -6.38
C THR A 325 20.93 -10.71 -7.86
N LYS A 326 21.18 -11.68 -8.76
CA LYS A 326 20.81 -11.56 -10.19
C LYS A 326 19.31 -11.68 -10.47
N SER A 327 18.53 -12.21 -9.53
CA SER A 327 17.06 -12.27 -9.61
C SER A 327 16.37 -10.96 -9.20
N MET A 328 17.09 -10.02 -8.56
CA MET A 328 16.54 -8.73 -8.12
C MET A 328 16.76 -7.59 -9.14
N ASP A 329 17.70 -7.76 -10.07
CA ASP A 329 17.99 -6.78 -11.13
C ASP A 329 17.63 -7.33 -12.52
N THR A 330 16.33 -7.51 -12.78
CA THR A 330 15.73 -7.26 -14.10
C THR A 330 14.22 -7.45 -14.00
N PRO A 331 13.42 -6.37 -13.91
CA PRO A 331 12.11 -6.44 -14.52
C PRO A 331 12.36 -6.60 -16.02
N ARG A 332 12.21 -7.81 -16.56
CA ARG A 332 11.83 -7.95 -17.98
C ARG A 332 10.38 -7.46 -18.09
N ASP A 333 10.20 -6.16 -17.88
CA ASP A 333 9.11 -5.41 -18.46
C ASP A 333 9.38 -5.44 -19.96
N ILE A 334 8.85 -6.48 -20.61
CA ILE A 334 8.53 -6.41 -22.03
C ILE A 334 7.57 -5.24 -22.11
N ALA A 335 8.08 -4.06 -22.46
CA ALA A 335 7.27 -2.89 -22.71
C ALA A 335 6.28 -3.28 -23.81
N ILE A 336 5.03 -3.51 -23.41
CA ILE A 336 3.92 -3.84 -24.30
C ILE A 336 3.69 -2.60 -25.16
N LYS A 337 4.47 -2.43 -26.23
CA LYS A 337 4.11 -1.55 -27.31
C LYS A 337 2.86 -2.15 -27.90
N ALA A 338 1.77 -1.37 -27.90
CA ALA A 338 0.55 -1.66 -28.61
C ALA A 338 0.80 -1.62 -30.13
N ALA A 339 1.68 -2.50 -30.62
CA ALA A 339 1.68 -2.92 -32.00
C ALA A 339 0.31 -3.54 -32.26
N ASN A 340 -0.16 -3.45 -33.49
CA ASN A 340 -1.48 -3.92 -33.90
C ASN A 340 -1.53 -5.46 -33.84
N ILE A 341 -1.68 -6.02 -32.63
CA ILE A 341 -1.67 -7.48 -32.34
C ILE A 341 -2.72 -8.18 -33.20
N ASP A 342 -3.86 -7.56 -33.43
CA ASP A 342 -4.93 -8.09 -34.29
C ASP A 342 -4.46 -8.24 -35.75
N SER A 343 -3.63 -7.33 -36.26
CA SER A 343 -3.01 -7.43 -37.60
C SER A 343 -1.95 -8.54 -37.66
N LEU A 344 -1.15 -8.72 -36.60
CA LEU A 344 -0.15 -9.78 -36.55
C LEU A 344 -0.79 -11.16 -36.45
N LEU A 345 -1.83 -11.31 -35.63
CA LEU A 345 -2.66 -12.52 -35.55
C LEU A 345 -3.27 -12.86 -36.91
N GLY A 346 -3.72 -11.84 -37.66
CA GLY A 346 -4.19 -12.00 -39.03
C GLY A 346 -3.10 -12.50 -39.98
N SER A 347 -1.91 -11.91 -39.93
CA SER A 347 -0.78 -12.31 -40.79
C SER A 347 -0.27 -13.73 -40.51
N LEU A 348 -0.38 -14.19 -39.27
CA LEU A 348 0.05 -15.52 -38.83
C LEU A 348 -1.08 -16.57 -38.91
N GLY A 349 -2.28 -16.19 -39.36
CA GLY A 349 -3.41 -17.11 -39.55
C GLY A 349 -4.16 -17.51 -38.28
N PHE A 350 -3.91 -16.85 -37.14
CA PHE A 350 -4.48 -17.22 -35.83
C PHE A 350 -5.71 -16.40 -35.41
N ILE A 351 -6.27 -15.59 -36.30
CA ILE A 351 -7.35 -14.64 -35.95
C ILE A 351 -8.64 -15.30 -35.45
N GLY A 352 -8.88 -16.57 -35.85
CA GLY A 352 -10.02 -17.36 -35.37
C GLY A 352 -9.76 -18.12 -34.07
N THR A 353 -8.50 -18.28 -33.67
CA THR A 353 -8.09 -19.06 -32.50
C THR A 353 -8.11 -18.23 -31.21
N PHE A 354 -7.88 -16.92 -31.33
CA PHE A 354 -7.80 -16.00 -30.19
C PHE A 354 -9.02 -15.07 -30.15
N LYS A 355 -9.89 -15.25 -29.16
CA LYS A 355 -11.06 -14.38 -28.95
C LYS A 355 -10.69 -13.21 -28.04
N LYS A 356 -10.76 -11.99 -28.57
CA LYS A 356 -10.35 -10.77 -27.86
C LYS A 356 -11.22 -10.48 -26.63
N ALA A 357 -10.58 -10.13 -25.52
CA ALA A 357 -11.16 -9.64 -24.28
C ALA A 357 -10.48 -8.31 -23.86
N ILE A 358 -10.91 -7.71 -22.74
CA ILE A 358 -10.34 -6.44 -22.28
C ILE A 358 -8.87 -6.67 -21.85
N ASN A 359 -7.93 -6.17 -22.65
CA ASN A 359 -6.46 -6.29 -22.45
C ASN A 359 -5.90 -7.73 -22.45
N CYS A 360 -6.64 -8.70 -22.98
CA CYS A 360 -6.24 -10.11 -23.04
C CYS A 360 -7.00 -10.86 -24.15
N TYR A 361 -6.69 -12.13 -24.36
CA TYR A 361 -7.31 -13.01 -25.35
C TYR A 361 -7.72 -14.34 -24.70
N TYR A 362 -8.78 -14.95 -25.21
CA TYR A 362 -9.20 -16.31 -24.86
C TYR A 362 -8.79 -17.29 -25.97
N VAL A 363 -8.27 -18.45 -25.57
CA VAL A 363 -8.07 -19.62 -26.44
C VAL A 363 -8.75 -20.80 -25.76
N GLY A 364 -9.87 -21.27 -26.32
CA GLY A 364 -10.75 -22.22 -25.62
C GLY A 364 -11.33 -21.61 -24.35
N ASP A 365 -11.07 -22.24 -23.20
CA ASP A 365 -11.45 -21.81 -21.86
C ASP A 365 -10.33 -21.04 -21.12
N LYS A 366 -9.17 -20.86 -21.75
CA LYS A 366 -7.98 -20.26 -21.12
C LYS A 366 -7.82 -18.79 -21.46
N LEU A 367 -7.53 -17.99 -20.44
CA LEU A 367 -7.20 -16.57 -20.55
C LEU A 367 -5.69 -16.38 -20.75
N VAL A 368 -5.30 -15.64 -21.79
CA VAL A 368 -3.89 -15.40 -22.13
C VAL A 368 -3.62 -13.93 -22.44
N GLN A 369 -2.38 -13.49 -22.22
CA GLN A 369 -1.90 -12.18 -22.66
C GLN A 369 -0.97 -12.35 -23.84
N LEU A 370 -1.16 -11.51 -24.88
CA LEU A 370 -0.30 -11.50 -26.05
C LEU A 370 0.66 -10.32 -25.99
N ALA A 371 1.91 -10.56 -26.32
CA ALA A 371 2.92 -9.55 -26.52
C ALA A 371 3.54 -9.71 -27.92
N ALA A 372 3.90 -8.60 -28.55
CA ALA A 372 4.57 -8.59 -29.84
C ALA A 372 5.97 -7.99 -29.69
N GLU A 373 6.98 -8.72 -30.12
CA GLU A 373 8.37 -8.27 -30.16
C GLU A 373 9.00 -8.74 -31.48
N GLU A 374 9.59 -7.81 -32.23
CA GLU A 374 10.30 -8.10 -33.50
C GLU A 374 9.53 -8.98 -34.51
N ASN A 375 8.24 -8.65 -34.75
CA ASN A 375 7.31 -9.41 -35.61
C ASN A 375 6.99 -10.84 -35.15
N LYS A 376 7.38 -11.23 -33.93
CA LYS A 376 6.99 -12.48 -33.29
C LYS A 376 5.93 -12.22 -32.22
N LEU A 377 4.97 -13.13 -32.12
CA LEU A 377 3.96 -13.12 -31.05
C LEU A 377 4.35 -14.09 -29.95
N TYR A 378 4.26 -13.58 -28.73
CA TYR A 378 4.48 -14.32 -27.50
C TYR A 378 3.18 -14.39 -26.71
N VAL A 379 2.95 -15.53 -26.08
CA VAL A 379 1.80 -15.80 -25.22
C VAL A 379 2.29 -15.94 -23.79
N LYS A 380 1.75 -15.13 -22.90
CA LYS A 380 1.95 -15.26 -21.45
C LYS A 380 0.78 -16.03 -20.86
N PHE A 381 1.06 -17.22 -20.33
CA PHE A 381 0.09 -18.10 -19.69
C PHE A 381 0.72 -18.77 -18.47
N GLY A 382 0.05 -18.73 -17.31
CA GLY A 382 0.53 -19.39 -16.10
C GLY A 382 1.85 -18.87 -15.51
N GLY A 383 2.34 -17.71 -15.93
CA GLY A 383 3.64 -17.15 -15.50
C GLY A 383 4.79 -17.43 -16.47
N GLU A 384 4.59 -18.33 -17.43
CA GLU A 384 5.54 -18.60 -18.50
C GLU A 384 5.26 -17.73 -19.73
N ILE A 385 6.31 -17.43 -20.51
CA ILE A 385 6.24 -16.70 -21.78
C ILE A 385 6.73 -17.65 -22.86
N VAL A 386 5.84 -18.05 -23.76
CA VAL A 386 6.11 -18.98 -24.86
C VAL A 386 5.77 -18.34 -26.20
N THR A 387 6.31 -18.87 -27.29
CA THR A 387 5.94 -18.39 -28.63
C THR A 387 4.51 -18.82 -28.99
N ILE A 388 3.82 -18.06 -29.85
CA ILE A 388 2.45 -18.41 -30.26
C ILE A 388 2.37 -19.80 -30.92
N GLU A 389 3.38 -20.18 -31.70
CA GLU A 389 3.46 -21.47 -32.39
C GLU A 389 3.58 -22.63 -31.40
N GLU A 390 4.44 -22.47 -30.38
CA GLU A 390 4.63 -23.43 -29.30
C GLU A 390 3.37 -23.54 -28.43
N PHE A 391 2.77 -22.41 -28.04
CA PHE A 391 1.54 -22.38 -27.26
C PHE A 391 0.39 -23.11 -27.97
N VAL A 392 0.18 -22.83 -29.25
CA VAL A 392 -0.86 -23.48 -30.06
C VAL A 392 -0.59 -24.98 -30.18
N SER A 393 0.67 -25.37 -30.39
CA SER A 393 1.07 -26.77 -30.50
C SER A 393 0.86 -27.54 -29.19
N THR A 394 1.14 -26.93 -28.04
CA THR A 394 1.00 -27.59 -26.73
C THR A 394 -0.45 -27.67 -26.28
N ILE A 395 -1.24 -26.60 -26.45
CA ILE A 395 -2.61 -26.54 -25.90
C ILE A 395 -3.64 -27.18 -26.83
N LEU A 396 -3.57 -26.96 -28.15
CA LEU A 396 -4.52 -27.59 -29.07
C LEU A 396 -4.25 -29.09 -29.26
N SER A 397 -3.04 -29.57 -29.00
CA SER A 397 -2.75 -31.01 -29.03
C SER A 397 -3.26 -31.76 -27.79
N THR A 398 -3.59 -31.06 -26.70
CA THR A 398 -4.04 -31.69 -25.45
C THR A 398 -5.55 -31.92 -25.36
N ASP A 399 -6.37 -31.33 -26.25
CA ASP A 399 -7.83 -31.37 -26.14
C ASP A 399 -8.53 -32.53 -26.87
N GLU A 400 -7.80 -33.40 -27.60
CA GLU A 400 -8.41 -34.61 -28.19
C GLU A 400 -8.39 -35.86 -27.28
N THR A 401 -7.96 -35.77 -26.01
CA THR A 401 -7.84 -36.96 -25.15
C THR A 401 -8.50 -36.84 -23.78
N LYS A 402 -9.74 -36.35 -23.69
CA LYS A 402 -10.60 -36.64 -22.52
C LYS A 402 -12.06 -36.87 -22.88
N SER A 403 -12.35 -38.02 -23.51
CA SER A 403 -13.66 -38.66 -23.32
C SER A 403 -13.57 -40.20 -23.35
N SER A 404 -14.03 -40.80 -22.25
CA SER A 404 -14.42 -42.21 -22.06
C SER A 404 -13.33 -43.28 -22.01
N GLY A 405 -13.44 -44.13 -20.99
CA GLY A 405 -12.58 -45.29 -20.76
C GLY A 405 -13.01 -46.54 -21.54
N CYS A 406 -12.09 -47.51 -21.47
CA CYS A 406 -12.17 -48.93 -21.82
C CYS A 406 -12.10 -49.38 -23.29
N SER A 407 -10.90 -49.90 -23.60
CA SER A 407 -10.59 -51.21 -24.24
C SER A 407 -10.01 -51.22 -25.66
N SER A 408 -8.79 -51.78 -25.70
CA SER A 408 -8.13 -52.64 -26.70
C SER A 408 -8.34 -52.47 -28.22
N HIS A 409 -7.18 -52.31 -28.87
CA HIS A 409 -6.73 -52.89 -30.15
C HIS A 409 -7.21 -52.36 -31.52
N LYS A 410 -6.19 -51.84 -32.22
CA LYS A 410 -5.78 -52.02 -33.63
C LYS A 410 -6.62 -51.43 -34.78
N ASN A 411 -5.88 -50.59 -35.52
CA ASN A 411 -5.79 -50.45 -36.98
C ASN A 411 -6.78 -49.56 -37.76
N SER A 412 -6.17 -48.52 -38.33
CA SER A 412 -6.15 -48.16 -39.75
C SER A 412 -7.36 -47.49 -40.40
N SER A 413 -7.00 -46.44 -41.16
CA SER A 413 -7.60 -45.97 -42.41
C SER A 413 -8.49 -44.73 -42.34
N ARG A 414 -7.87 -43.63 -42.80
CA ARG A 414 -8.40 -42.53 -43.64
C ARG A 414 -9.91 -42.55 -43.90
N LYS A 415 -10.57 -41.40 -43.63
CA LYS A 415 -11.54 -40.78 -44.55
C LYS A 415 -11.81 -39.31 -44.17
N ASN A 416 -11.63 -38.45 -45.17
CA ASN A 416 -12.15 -37.09 -45.27
C ASN A 416 -13.68 -37.08 -45.16
N VAL A 417 -14.29 -36.11 -44.45
CA VAL A 417 -15.59 -35.49 -44.82
C VAL A 417 -15.64 -34.03 -44.33
N LYS A 418 -16.26 -33.21 -45.18
CA LYS A 418 -16.48 -31.76 -45.19
C LYS A 418 -17.49 -31.22 -44.15
N ILE A 419 -17.22 -29.98 -43.72
CA ILE A 419 -18.04 -28.74 -43.72
C ILE A 419 -19.57 -28.86 -43.51
N SER A 420 -20.06 -28.14 -42.50
CA SER A 420 -21.20 -27.19 -42.57
C SER A 420 -21.07 -26.20 -41.40
N GLU A 421 -20.72 -24.93 -41.63
CA GLU A 421 -21.64 -23.80 -41.87
C GLU A 421 -22.91 -23.83 -41.01
N ASN A 422 -22.92 -22.98 -39.97
CA ASN A 422 -23.91 -21.90 -39.80
C ASN A 422 -23.68 -21.23 -38.44
N LEU A 423 -23.59 -19.90 -38.43
CA LEU A 423 -24.31 -19.03 -37.49
C LEU A 423 -23.99 -17.57 -37.85
N ASN A 424 -24.97 -16.96 -38.52
CA ASN A 424 -25.11 -15.52 -38.70
C ASN A 424 -25.26 -14.85 -37.34
N PHE A 425 -24.51 -13.77 -37.08
CA PHE A 425 -24.97 -12.70 -36.21
C PHE A 425 -24.57 -11.32 -36.74
N GLU A 426 -25.50 -10.41 -36.52
CA GLU A 426 -25.68 -9.12 -37.16
C GLU A 426 -24.57 -8.10 -36.91
N LYS A 427 -24.41 -7.25 -37.92
CA LYS A 427 -23.74 -5.95 -37.89
C LYS A 427 -24.23 -5.07 -36.76
N ILE A 428 -23.32 -4.54 -35.94
CA ILE A 428 -23.51 -3.22 -35.31
C ILE A 428 -22.21 -2.40 -35.39
N GLY A 429 -22.28 -1.31 -36.15
CA GLY A 429 -21.83 0.03 -35.77
C GLY A 429 -20.34 0.28 -35.51
N LYS A 430 -19.62 0.67 -36.57
CA LYS A 430 -18.37 1.44 -36.48
C LYS A 430 -18.65 2.82 -35.85
N ARG A 431 -17.88 3.23 -34.84
CA ARG A 431 -17.60 4.65 -34.55
C ARG A 431 -16.11 4.83 -34.21
N THR A 432 -15.46 5.58 -35.08
CA THR A 432 -14.11 6.12 -35.01
C THR A 432 -14.09 7.43 -34.22
N PHE A 433 -13.12 7.62 -33.32
CA PHE A 433 -12.58 8.93 -32.91
C PHE A 433 -11.13 8.66 -32.46
N SER A 434 -10.14 8.92 -33.33
CA SER A 434 -9.39 10.18 -33.50
C SER A 434 -8.42 10.44 -32.35
N ALA A 435 -7.13 10.33 -32.69
CA ALA A 435 -5.98 10.62 -31.88
C ALA A 435 -5.99 12.04 -31.31
N PHE A 436 -5.51 12.17 -30.07
CA PHE A 436 -4.89 13.40 -29.59
C PHE A 436 -3.61 13.03 -28.82
N SER A 437 -2.49 13.37 -29.44
CA SER A 437 -1.17 13.45 -28.84
C SER A 437 -1.08 14.73 -28.01
N GLU A 438 -0.62 14.64 -26.77
CA GLU A 438 0.02 15.79 -26.14
C GLU A 438 1.11 15.37 -25.15
N THR A 439 2.30 15.89 -25.44
CA THR A 439 3.55 15.87 -24.71
C THR A 439 3.50 16.73 -23.44
N LYS A 440 4.19 16.31 -22.37
CA LYS A 440 5.02 17.13 -21.44
C LYS A 440 5.48 16.25 -20.27
N SER A 441 6.74 15.82 -20.23
CA SER A 441 7.85 16.47 -19.52
C SER A 441 7.56 16.76 -18.03
N ILE A 442 7.93 15.84 -17.15
CA ILE A 442 8.13 16.13 -15.72
C ILE A 442 9.54 15.72 -15.31
N LYS A 443 10.21 16.68 -14.70
CA LYS A 443 11.60 16.72 -14.26
C LYS A 443 11.83 15.75 -13.09
N LYS A 444 12.99 15.09 -13.14
CA LYS A 444 13.66 14.46 -11.98
C LYS A 444 13.89 15.50 -10.88
N ILE A 445 13.58 15.14 -9.64
CA ILE A 445 14.13 15.76 -8.42
C ILE A 445 14.79 14.63 -7.61
N PRO A 446 16.03 14.82 -7.12
CA PRO A 446 16.84 13.74 -6.56
C PRO A 446 16.58 13.49 -5.07
N GLU A 447 16.83 12.25 -4.68
CA GLU A 447 17.00 11.77 -3.31
C GLU A 447 17.99 12.64 -2.52
N ARG A 448 17.65 12.94 -1.26
CA ARG A 448 18.62 13.34 -0.24
C ARG A 448 18.49 12.45 0.98
N HIS A 449 19.60 11.81 1.30
CA HIS A 449 19.94 11.17 2.56
C HIS A 449 19.58 12.02 3.78
N LEU A 450 19.04 11.36 4.80
CA LEU A 450 19.35 11.65 6.20
C LEU A 450 19.53 10.31 6.94
N ARG A 451 20.81 9.93 7.08
CA ARG A 451 21.32 9.06 8.15
C ARG A 451 21.68 9.97 9.31
N GLU A 452 21.16 9.71 10.50
CA GLU A 452 21.82 9.92 11.80
C GLU A 452 20.98 9.19 12.86
N LYS A 453 21.44 8.01 13.31
CA LYS A 453 22.14 7.78 14.58
C LYS A 453 21.40 8.31 15.82
N SER A 454 20.84 7.37 16.59
CA SER A 454 20.79 7.48 18.05
C SER A 454 20.93 6.07 18.65
N ASN A 455 22.17 5.69 18.94
CA ASN A 455 22.47 4.74 20.01
C ASN A 455 22.31 5.48 21.33
N ARG A 456 21.46 5.00 22.23
CA ARG A 456 21.72 5.08 23.67
C ARG A 456 21.25 3.79 24.34
N GLU A 457 22.18 3.29 25.11
CA GLU A 457 22.18 2.05 25.85
C GLU A 457 21.29 2.09 27.10
N LEU A 458 20.85 0.89 27.47
CA LEU A 458 20.68 0.35 28.83
C LEU A 458 19.68 1.03 29.78
N SER A 459 18.63 0.28 30.10
CA SER A 459 18.28 0.05 31.51
C SER A 459 18.04 -1.44 31.72
N ALA A 460 18.85 -2.02 32.60
CA ALA A 460 18.74 -3.35 33.12
C ALA A 460 17.66 -3.37 34.21
N ASP A 461 16.40 -3.62 33.86
CA ASP A 461 15.33 -3.73 34.89
C ASP A 461 14.10 -4.56 34.50
N GLN A 462 14.21 -5.50 33.55
CA GLN A 462 13.11 -6.43 33.22
C GLN A 462 13.53 -7.90 33.20
N ARG A 463 14.33 -8.31 34.20
CA ARG A 463 14.47 -9.73 34.57
C ARG A 463 14.11 -9.89 36.04
N LYS A 464 12.81 -9.98 36.33
CA LYS A 464 12.20 -10.62 37.50
C LYS A 464 10.69 -10.43 37.42
N LEU A 465 10.02 -11.40 36.81
CA LEU A 465 8.61 -11.76 37.05
C LEU A 465 8.29 -12.95 36.13
N LEU A 466 8.68 -14.13 36.59
CA LEU A 466 8.09 -15.45 36.31
C LEU A 466 8.87 -16.44 37.20
N CYS A 467 8.56 -16.36 38.50
CA CYS A 467 8.28 -17.58 39.24
C CYS A 467 6.85 -17.97 38.91
#